data_AF-A0A5Q4F8J3-F1
#
_entry.id   AF-A0A5Q4F8J3-F1
#
_cell.length_a   1.000
_cell.length_b   1.000
_cell.length_c   1.000
_cell.angle_alpha   90.00
_cell.angle_beta   90.00
_cell.angle_gamma   90.00
#
_symmetry.space_group_name_H-M   'P 1'
#
loop_
_entity.id
_entity.type
_entity.pdbx_description
1 polymer ?
#
loop_
_entity_poly.entity_id
_entity_poly.type
_entity_poly.pdbx_seq_one_letter_code
_entity_poly.pdbx_strand_id
1 'polypeptide(L)'
;MMTEDKAIALTKKIDRYLNGKLTQPEIDELWRELIADSSSYQQFETELHLRSLIREKVQKQPEIKESEKTREYTATVWIWPVAALLLISLFLYLFTLSNPPKPDQLAIGVIDYRDMLSAEIFRSDSQTATETDIRINEALGLAYGSAFRESEEIYNRLLESELSPDQQLIIEMNLGIIYFNLGEYDDAAARFYSVSKTEPENIFIHEQALWYLAHSYLRQGKAGRARDTAFDVYHFNGRFAEEALNLIRELDRFLVKKD
;
A
#
# COMPACT_ATOMS: atom_id res chain seq x y z
N MET A 1 -24.86 16.63 -7.60
CA MET A 1 -25.99 15.90 -8.21
C MET A 1 -25.60 15.61 -9.65
N MET A 2 -25.37 14.34 -10.00
CA MET A 2 -24.91 13.94 -11.33
C MET A 2 -26.05 14.03 -12.36
N THR A 3 -25.71 14.34 -13.62
CA THR A 3 -26.67 14.31 -14.74
C THR A 3 -26.78 12.90 -15.34
N GLU A 4 -27.93 12.58 -15.91
CA GLU A 4 -28.25 11.25 -16.44
C GLU A 4 -27.23 10.76 -17.49
N ASP A 5 -26.82 11.65 -18.41
CA ASP A 5 -25.78 11.35 -19.41
C ASP A 5 -24.42 10.97 -18.79
N LYS A 6 -24.05 11.60 -17.66
CA LYS A 6 -22.80 11.32 -16.96
C LYS A 6 -22.85 9.98 -16.24
N ALA A 7 -23.97 9.65 -15.59
CA ALA A 7 -24.19 8.33 -15.02
C ALA A 7 -24.04 7.24 -16.10
N ILE A 8 -24.72 7.40 -17.24
CA ILE A 8 -24.66 6.45 -18.37
C ILE A 8 -23.24 6.34 -18.96
N ALA A 9 -22.49 7.43 -19.03
CA ALA A 9 -21.10 7.43 -19.49
C ALA A 9 -20.17 6.71 -18.49
N LEU A 10 -20.32 6.98 -17.19
CA LEU A 10 -19.54 6.35 -16.13
C LEU A 10 -19.81 4.85 -16.06
N THR A 11 -21.07 4.40 -16.08
CA THR A 11 -21.42 2.97 -16.12
C THR A 11 -20.78 2.27 -17.32
N LYS A 12 -20.66 2.94 -18.48
CA LYS A 12 -19.95 2.40 -19.66
C LYS A 12 -18.44 2.39 -19.52
N LYS A 13 -17.82 3.37 -18.84
CA LYS A 13 -16.39 3.30 -18.46
C LYS A 13 -16.14 2.13 -17.51
N ILE A 14 -17.00 1.96 -16.50
CA ILE A 14 -16.93 0.86 -15.53
C ILE A 14 -17.08 -0.49 -16.24
N ASP A 15 -18.09 -0.69 -17.10
CA ASP A 15 -18.21 -1.93 -17.87
C ASP A 15 -16.99 -2.17 -18.78
N ARG A 16 -16.47 -1.14 -19.44
CA ARG A 16 -15.21 -1.26 -20.21
C ARG A 16 -14.05 -1.68 -19.32
N TYR A 17 -13.90 -1.09 -18.14
CA TYR A 17 -12.84 -1.42 -17.17
C TYR A 17 -12.94 -2.86 -16.68
N LEU A 18 -14.10 -3.25 -16.15
CA LEU A 18 -14.38 -4.60 -15.64
C LEU A 18 -14.31 -5.68 -16.74
N ASN A 19 -14.51 -5.28 -18.00
CA ASN A 19 -14.30 -6.16 -19.15
C ASN A 19 -12.88 -6.06 -19.75
N GLY A 20 -11.94 -5.32 -19.17
CA GLY A 20 -10.55 -5.16 -19.65
C GLY A 20 -10.46 -4.50 -21.03
N LYS A 21 -11.11 -3.34 -21.19
CA LYS A 21 -11.23 -2.56 -22.45
C LYS A 21 -10.83 -1.08 -22.26
N LEU A 22 -10.10 -0.75 -21.19
CA LEU A 22 -9.50 0.59 -20.95
C LEU A 22 -7.98 0.48 -21.03
N THR A 23 -7.33 1.54 -21.51
CA THR A 23 -5.88 1.76 -21.44
C THR A 23 -5.47 2.35 -20.09
N GLN A 24 -4.20 2.25 -19.69
CA GLN A 24 -3.76 2.75 -18.36
C GLN A 24 -4.16 4.22 -18.08
N PRO A 25 -4.03 5.18 -19.02
CA PRO A 25 -4.51 6.55 -18.76
C PRO A 25 -6.03 6.66 -18.59
N GLU A 26 -6.82 5.82 -19.27
CA GLU A 26 -8.27 5.73 -19.06
C GLU A 26 -8.62 5.08 -17.71
N ILE A 27 -7.77 4.16 -17.20
CA ILE A 27 -7.90 3.54 -15.88
C ILE A 27 -7.57 4.59 -14.80
N ASP A 28 -6.48 5.34 -14.95
CA ASP A 28 -6.09 6.42 -14.03
C ASP A 28 -7.10 7.59 -14.05
N GLU A 29 -7.77 7.83 -15.18
CA GLU A 29 -8.88 8.78 -15.29
C GLU A 29 -10.16 8.23 -14.61
N LEU A 30 -10.51 6.95 -14.85
CA LEU A 30 -11.67 6.32 -14.21
C LEU A 30 -11.51 6.33 -12.69
N TRP A 31 -10.39 5.87 -12.15
CA TRP A 31 -10.17 5.89 -10.70
C TRP A 31 -10.25 7.29 -10.11
N ARG A 32 -9.77 8.32 -10.83
CA ARG A 32 -9.91 9.72 -10.42
C ARG A 32 -11.37 10.19 -10.43
N GLU A 33 -12.15 9.80 -11.44
CA GLU A 33 -13.58 10.13 -11.54
C GLU A 33 -14.41 9.43 -10.44
N LEU A 34 -14.05 8.18 -10.10
CA LEU A 34 -14.66 7.43 -9.00
C LEU A 34 -14.31 8.04 -7.63
N ILE A 35 -13.03 8.27 -7.34
CA ILE A 35 -12.57 8.82 -6.04
C ILE A 35 -13.07 10.25 -5.81
N ALA A 36 -13.29 11.04 -6.87
CA ALA A 36 -13.71 12.44 -6.77
C ALA A 36 -15.20 12.65 -6.43
N ASP A 37 -16.06 11.67 -6.62
CA ASP A 37 -17.48 11.75 -6.27
C ASP A 37 -17.99 10.46 -5.63
N SER A 38 -18.48 10.58 -4.40
CA SER A 38 -19.07 9.47 -3.65
C SER A 38 -20.22 8.80 -4.40
N SER A 39 -21.02 9.51 -5.21
CA SER A 39 -22.09 8.87 -6.00
C SER A 39 -21.58 8.09 -7.22
N SER A 40 -20.40 8.46 -7.73
CA SER A 40 -19.68 7.80 -8.82
C SER A 40 -18.96 6.55 -8.32
N TYR A 41 -18.25 6.66 -7.18
CA TYR A 41 -17.74 5.48 -6.46
C TYR A 41 -18.88 4.51 -6.12
N GLN A 42 -19.99 5.00 -5.58
CA GLN A 42 -21.17 4.18 -5.25
C GLN A 42 -21.81 3.54 -6.49
N GLN A 43 -21.65 4.09 -7.71
CA GLN A 43 -22.04 3.42 -8.95
C GLN A 43 -21.06 2.33 -9.39
N PHE A 44 -19.76 2.54 -9.21
CA PHE A 44 -18.76 1.48 -9.41
C PHE A 44 -18.93 0.35 -8.42
N GLU A 45 -19.12 0.66 -7.14
CA GLU A 45 -19.55 -0.31 -6.13
C GLU A 45 -20.87 -0.94 -6.51
N THR A 46 -21.88 -0.21 -7.01
CA THR A 46 -23.16 -0.83 -7.40
C THR A 46 -23.01 -1.76 -8.60
N GLU A 47 -22.14 -1.50 -9.57
CA GLU A 47 -21.90 -2.41 -10.71
C GLU A 47 -21.00 -3.59 -10.31
N LEU A 48 -19.93 -3.34 -9.55
CA LEU A 48 -19.13 -4.39 -8.90
C LEU A 48 -20.01 -5.28 -8.03
N HIS A 49 -20.91 -4.71 -7.25
CA HIS A 49 -21.82 -5.37 -6.33
C HIS A 49 -23.13 -5.81 -6.99
N LEU A 50 -23.41 -5.45 -8.25
CA LEU A 50 -24.42 -6.14 -9.06
C LEU A 50 -23.79 -7.41 -9.64
N ARG A 51 -22.54 -7.32 -10.13
CA ARG A 51 -21.71 -8.49 -10.44
C ARG A 51 -21.39 -9.33 -9.19
N SER A 52 -21.33 -8.73 -8.00
CA SER A 52 -21.19 -9.38 -6.70
C SER A 52 -22.50 -9.67 -5.97
N LEU A 53 -23.68 -9.26 -6.47
CA LEU A 53 -24.97 -9.88 -6.10
C LEU A 53 -25.33 -10.98 -7.10
N ILE A 54 -24.69 -10.99 -8.27
CA ILE A 54 -24.59 -12.14 -9.16
C ILE A 54 -23.64 -13.19 -8.56
N ARG A 55 -22.52 -12.78 -7.94
CA ARG A 55 -21.48 -13.66 -7.33
C ARG A 55 -21.66 -14.00 -5.85
N GLU A 56 -22.18 -13.10 -5.01
CA GLU A 56 -22.34 -13.28 -3.55
C GLU A 56 -23.79 -13.30 -3.10
N LYS A 57 -24.31 -14.34 -2.43
CA LYS A 57 -24.17 -15.81 -2.57
C LYS A 57 -23.15 -16.76 -1.87
N VAL A 58 -22.13 -16.54 -1.03
CA VAL A 58 -21.32 -15.42 -0.48
C VAL A 58 -22.09 -14.22 0.09
N GLN A 59 -21.40 -13.30 0.79
CA GLN A 59 -21.99 -12.52 1.88
C GLN A 59 -21.21 -11.23 2.16
N LYS A 60 -21.97 -10.13 2.32
CA LYS A 60 -21.43 -8.76 2.52
C LYS A 60 -21.01 -8.45 3.96
N GLN A 61 -20.08 -7.49 4.07
CA GLN A 61 -19.45 -6.93 5.27
C GLN A 61 -20.24 -5.83 6.06
N PRO A 62 -19.73 -5.36 7.24
CA PRO A 62 -20.34 -4.33 8.13
C PRO A 62 -19.77 -2.89 7.97
N GLU A 63 -20.27 -1.88 8.70
CA GLU A 63 -19.71 -0.50 8.70
C GLU A 63 -19.82 0.37 10.00
N ILE A 64 -18.69 1.03 10.34
CA ILE A 64 -18.39 2.48 10.58
C ILE A 64 -19.30 3.40 11.46
N LYS A 65 -18.67 4.34 12.24
CA LYS A 65 -18.94 5.83 12.34
C LYS A 65 -18.25 6.53 13.56
N GLU A 66 -17.82 7.82 13.56
CA GLU A 66 -17.57 8.85 12.50
C GLU A 66 -16.83 10.12 13.05
N SER A 67 -16.16 10.91 12.17
CA SER A 67 -15.95 12.40 12.12
C SER A 67 -15.60 13.23 13.40
N GLU A 68 -15.32 14.56 13.49
CA GLU A 68 -15.20 15.81 12.67
C GLU A 68 -14.05 16.69 13.30
N LYS A 69 -13.54 17.89 12.90
CA LYS A 69 -13.66 18.89 11.80
C LYS A 69 -12.40 19.82 11.81
N THR A 70 -12.28 20.82 10.91
CA THR A 70 -11.18 21.85 10.90
C THR A 70 -11.66 23.32 10.84
N ARG A 71 -10.74 24.29 11.03
CA ARG A 71 -10.94 25.76 10.90
C ARG A 71 -9.70 26.46 10.33
N GLU A 72 -9.91 27.57 9.62
CA GLU A 72 -8.85 28.42 9.04
C GLU A 72 -8.42 29.56 9.98
N TYR A 73 -7.22 30.09 9.78
CA TYR A 73 -6.65 31.23 10.50
C TYR A 73 -5.90 32.17 9.54
N THR A 74 -5.93 33.47 9.82
CA THR A 74 -5.09 34.49 9.17
C THR A 74 -4.25 35.23 10.22
N ALA A 75 -3.05 35.68 9.86
CA ALA A 75 -2.10 36.27 10.82
C ALA A 75 -1.32 37.46 10.24
N THR A 76 -1.22 38.53 11.02
CA THR A 76 -0.28 39.64 10.81
C THR A 76 0.82 39.56 11.88
N VAL A 77 2.08 39.68 11.46
CA VAL A 77 3.23 39.22 12.25
C VAL A 77 4.09 40.39 12.74
N TRP A 78 4.21 40.54 14.06
CA TRP A 78 5.29 41.33 14.70
C TRP A 78 6.61 40.55 14.68
N ILE A 79 7.75 41.24 14.80
CA ILE A 79 9.07 40.61 14.58
C ILE A 79 9.57 39.79 15.80
N TRP A 80 9.05 40.06 17.00
CA TRP A 80 9.44 39.37 18.24
C TRP A 80 9.32 37.83 18.21
N PRO A 81 8.25 37.20 17.66
CA PRO A 81 8.20 35.75 17.48
C PRO A 81 9.34 35.17 16.62
N VAL A 82 9.98 35.93 15.71
CA VAL A 82 11.07 35.38 14.88
C VAL A 82 12.27 34.95 15.72
N ALA A 83 12.66 35.75 16.72
CA ALA A 83 13.75 35.40 17.63
C ALA A 83 13.38 34.20 18.54
N ALA A 84 12.12 34.14 19.00
CA ALA A 84 11.63 33.00 19.77
C ALA A 84 11.57 31.72 18.93
N LEU A 85 11.11 31.80 17.68
CA LEU A 85 11.08 30.68 16.73
C LEU A 85 12.49 30.16 16.43
N LEU A 86 13.50 31.04 16.29
CA LEU A 86 14.90 30.63 16.11
C LEU A 86 15.43 29.88 17.35
N LEU A 87 15.17 30.37 18.56
CA LEU A 87 15.57 29.70 19.81
C LEU A 87 14.85 28.36 20.01
N ILE A 88 13.55 28.30 19.69
CA ILE A 88 12.75 27.05 19.74
C ILE A 88 13.27 26.06 18.69
N SER A 89 13.59 26.51 17.48
CA SER A 89 14.15 25.66 16.42
C SER A 89 15.53 25.10 16.79
N LEU A 90 16.39 25.95 17.38
CA LEU A 90 17.69 25.53 17.90
C LEU A 90 17.54 24.54 19.07
N PHE A 91 16.60 24.78 19.98
CA PHE A 91 16.31 23.85 21.08
C PHE A 91 15.78 22.50 20.56
N LEU A 92 14.83 22.50 19.62
CA LEU A 92 14.30 21.28 19.00
C LEU A 92 15.40 20.51 18.25
N TYR A 93 16.28 21.21 17.52
CA TYR A 93 17.44 20.61 16.86
C TYR A 93 18.44 19.98 17.85
N LEU A 94 18.76 20.67 18.94
CA LEU A 94 19.60 20.11 20.01
C LEU A 94 18.90 18.96 20.75
N PHE A 95 17.58 19.01 20.90
CA PHE A 95 16.79 17.97 21.55
C PHE A 95 16.69 16.70 20.71
N THR A 96 16.52 16.78 19.38
CA THR A 96 16.54 15.62 18.48
C THR A 96 17.93 15.03 18.32
N LEU A 97 18.99 15.84 18.32
CA LEU A 97 20.36 15.33 18.47
C LEU A 97 20.58 14.63 19.82
N SER A 98 19.93 15.10 20.89
CA SER A 98 20.00 14.49 22.23
C SER A 98 19.19 13.20 22.33
N ASN A 99 18.05 13.10 21.64
CA ASN A 99 17.14 11.96 21.67
C ASN A 99 16.74 11.59 20.23
N PRO A 100 17.49 10.68 19.56
CA PRO A 100 17.07 10.17 18.25
C PRO A 100 15.75 9.40 18.39
N PRO A 101 14.91 9.37 17.34
CA PRO A 101 13.67 8.58 17.34
C PRO A 101 13.97 7.10 17.56
N LYS A 102 13.03 6.39 18.18
CA LYS A 102 13.10 4.93 18.29
C LYS A 102 12.80 4.27 16.94
N PRO A 103 13.27 3.03 16.67
CA PRO A 103 13.01 2.33 15.42
C PRO A 103 11.53 2.22 15.06
N ASP A 104 10.66 1.95 16.04
CA ASP A 104 9.20 1.87 15.85
C ASP A 104 8.57 3.20 15.41
N GLN A 105 9.20 4.33 15.75
CA GLN A 105 8.75 5.67 15.37
C GLN A 105 9.19 6.07 13.95
N LEU A 106 10.14 5.34 13.37
CA LEU A 106 10.61 5.50 11.98
C LEU A 106 9.82 4.63 10.98
N ALA A 107 8.93 3.77 11.46
CA ALA A 107 8.15 2.87 10.60
C ALA A 107 6.89 3.53 10.02
N ILE A 108 6.60 3.27 8.74
CA ILE A 108 5.33 3.64 8.08
C ILE A 108 4.13 3.07 8.86
N GLY A 109 3.07 3.88 9.00
CA GLY A 109 1.89 3.52 9.81
C GLY A 109 1.06 2.38 9.22
N VAL A 110 0.91 2.38 7.91
CA VAL A 110 0.13 1.44 7.09
C VAL A 110 0.78 1.41 5.70
N ILE A 111 0.68 0.30 4.99
CA ILE A 111 1.03 0.22 3.56
C ILE A 111 -0.25 0.47 2.75
N ASP A 112 -0.17 1.34 1.75
CA ASP A 112 -1.30 1.70 0.90
C ASP A 112 -1.73 0.51 0.04
N TYR A 113 -3.03 0.27 -0.11
CA TYR A 113 -3.52 -0.85 -0.93
C TYR A 113 -3.11 -0.73 -2.41
N ARG A 114 -2.83 0.49 -2.91
CA ARG A 114 -2.34 0.74 -4.27
C ARG A 114 -0.92 0.24 -4.52
N ASP A 115 -0.19 -0.11 -3.47
CA ASP A 115 1.12 -0.76 -3.54
C ASP A 115 1.00 -2.31 -3.65
N MET A 116 -0.21 -2.88 -3.57
CA MET A 116 -0.46 -4.31 -3.82
C MET A 116 -0.47 -4.65 -5.32
N LEU A 117 -0.17 -5.91 -5.66
CA LEU A 117 -0.02 -6.40 -7.03
C LEU A 117 -1.27 -7.15 -7.52
N SER A 118 -1.66 -6.95 -8.78
CA SER A 118 -2.68 -7.76 -9.47
C SER A 118 -2.07 -8.82 -10.38
N ALA A 119 -2.73 -9.96 -10.54
CA ALA A 119 -2.41 -10.88 -11.63
C ALA A 119 -2.80 -10.25 -12.98
N GLU A 120 -1.85 -10.13 -13.91
CA GLU A 120 -2.08 -9.49 -15.21
C GLU A 120 -3.00 -10.33 -16.10
N ILE A 121 -4.22 -9.83 -16.35
CA ILE A 121 -5.19 -10.46 -17.24
C ILE A 121 -4.86 -10.08 -18.69
N PHE A 122 -3.84 -10.74 -19.25
CA PHE A 122 -3.37 -10.51 -20.63
C PHE A 122 -4.46 -10.72 -21.69
N ARG A 123 -4.45 -9.88 -22.73
CA ARG A 123 -5.22 -10.07 -23.97
C ARG A 123 -4.53 -9.48 -25.21
N SER A 124 -3.88 -10.34 -26.00
CA SER A 124 -3.93 -10.23 -27.47
C SER A 124 -3.95 -11.62 -28.09
N ASP A 125 -3.03 -12.50 -27.66
CA ASP A 125 -2.81 -13.81 -28.25
C ASP A 125 -2.74 -14.93 -27.18
N SER A 126 -3.67 -15.89 -27.30
CA SER A 126 -3.64 -17.23 -26.70
C SER A 126 -3.25 -17.40 -25.22
N GLN A 127 -4.03 -16.83 -24.29
CA GLN A 127 -4.52 -17.60 -23.12
C GLN A 127 -5.74 -16.92 -22.47
N THR A 128 -6.56 -17.70 -21.76
CA THR A 128 -7.62 -17.19 -20.87
C THR A 128 -7.05 -17.06 -19.46
N ALA A 129 -7.43 -16.02 -18.71
CA ALA A 129 -7.12 -15.91 -17.29
C ALA A 129 -7.42 -17.22 -16.56
N THR A 130 -6.46 -17.71 -15.76
CA THR A 130 -6.63 -18.93 -14.99
C THR A 130 -7.60 -18.70 -13.83
N GLU A 131 -8.13 -19.78 -13.25
CA GLU A 131 -8.92 -19.67 -12.02
C GLU A 131 -8.07 -19.04 -10.88
N THR A 132 -6.78 -19.36 -10.84
CA THR A 132 -5.79 -18.76 -9.94
C THR A 132 -5.72 -17.25 -10.08
N ASP A 133 -5.56 -16.70 -11.30
CA ASP A 133 -5.46 -15.25 -11.53
C ASP A 133 -6.75 -14.52 -11.11
N ILE A 134 -7.90 -15.15 -11.35
CA ILE A 134 -9.21 -14.63 -10.93
C ILE A 134 -9.31 -14.59 -9.41
N ARG A 135 -8.83 -15.62 -8.70
CA ARG A 135 -8.82 -15.69 -7.23
C ARG A 135 -7.79 -14.75 -6.59
N ILE A 136 -6.63 -14.54 -7.20
CA ILE A 136 -5.65 -13.52 -6.79
C ILE A 136 -6.31 -12.14 -6.83
N ASN A 137 -6.97 -11.80 -7.93
CA ASN A 137 -7.62 -10.50 -8.09
C ASN A 137 -8.92 -10.35 -7.26
N GLU A 138 -9.58 -11.45 -6.90
CA GLU A 138 -10.69 -11.49 -5.93
C GLU A 138 -10.19 -11.16 -4.51
N ALA A 139 -9.10 -11.79 -4.07
CA ALA A 139 -8.44 -11.49 -2.80
C ALA A 139 -7.90 -10.04 -2.75
N LEU A 140 -7.36 -9.52 -3.85
CA LEU A 140 -6.97 -8.11 -3.98
C LEU A 140 -8.15 -7.15 -3.77
N GLY A 141 -9.30 -7.43 -4.42
CA GLY A 141 -10.52 -6.64 -4.25
C GLY A 141 -11.05 -6.64 -2.80
N LEU A 142 -10.94 -7.78 -2.10
CA LEU A 142 -11.24 -7.87 -0.66
C LEU A 142 -10.30 -6.98 0.17
N ALA A 143 -8.98 -7.01 -0.09
CA ALA A 143 -8.02 -6.15 0.61
C ALA A 143 -8.28 -4.65 0.37
N TYR A 144 -8.73 -4.27 -0.83
CA TYR A 144 -9.13 -2.88 -1.13
C TYR A 144 -10.37 -2.45 -0.33
N GLY A 145 -11.31 -3.38 -0.09
CA GLY A 145 -12.42 -3.21 0.84
C GLY A 145 -12.04 -3.27 2.33
N SER A 146 -10.74 -3.34 2.67
CA SER A 146 -10.22 -3.59 4.03
C SER A 146 -10.63 -4.95 4.64
N ALA A 147 -11.11 -5.89 3.82
CA ALA A 147 -11.45 -7.26 4.20
C ALA A 147 -10.20 -8.16 4.33
N PHE A 148 -9.23 -7.70 5.13
CA PHE A 148 -7.88 -8.27 5.18
C PHE A 148 -7.83 -9.75 5.57
N ARG A 149 -8.67 -10.22 6.51
CA ARG A 149 -8.76 -11.65 6.88
C ARG A 149 -9.37 -12.51 5.77
N GLU A 150 -10.39 -12.03 5.07
CA GLU A 150 -11.03 -12.76 3.98
C GLU A 150 -10.09 -12.86 2.76
N SER A 151 -9.31 -11.80 2.52
CA SER A 151 -8.21 -11.77 1.56
C SER A 151 -7.09 -12.74 1.93
N GLU A 152 -6.63 -12.74 3.19
CA GLU A 152 -5.65 -13.68 3.75
C GLU A 152 -6.08 -15.14 3.56
N GLU A 153 -7.34 -15.47 3.88
CA GLU A 153 -7.88 -16.82 3.72
C GLU A 153 -7.91 -17.30 2.27
N ILE A 154 -8.12 -16.42 1.28
CA ILE A 154 -7.99 -16.81 -0.13
C ILE A 154 -6.52 -17.00 -0.49
N TYR A 155 -5.65 -16.05 -0.15
CA TYR A 155 -4.23 -16.10 -0.51
C TYR A 155 -3.50 -17.30 0.09
N ASN A 156 -3.71 -17.63 1.37
CA ASN A 156 -3.09 -18.81 1.98
C ASN A 156 -3.59 -20.13 1.34
N ARG A 157 -4.86 -20.22 0.92
CA ARG A 157 -5.35 -21.38 0.15
C ARG A 157 -4.78 -21.48 -1.26
N LEU A 158 -4.43 -20.36 -1.89
CA LEU A 158 -3.74 -20.37 -3.19
C LEU A 158 -2.30 -20.89 -3.06
N LEU A 159 -1.61 -20.62 -1.94
CA LEU A 159 -0.29 -21.18 -1.64
C LEU A 159 -0.29 -22.70 -1.39
N GLU A 160 -1.47 -23.34 -1.22
CA GLU A 160 -1.62 -24.80 -1.17
C GLU A 160 -1.72 -25.45 -2.56
N SER A 161 -1.69 -24.66 -3.65
CA SER A 161 -1.89 -25.12 -5.03
C SER A 161 -0.64 -24.99 -5.91
N GLU A 162 -0.67 -25.57 -7.12
CA GLU A 162 0.39 -25.35 -8.11
C GLU A 162 0.29 -23.93 -8.69
N LEU A 163 1.30 -23.10 -8.41
CA LEU A 163 1.39 -21.70 -8.84
C LEU A 163 2.55 -21.50 -9.83
N SER A 164 2.44 -20.50 -10.72
CA SER A 164 3.62 -19.96 -11.39
C SER A 164 4.50 -19.16 -10.43
N PRO A 165 5.80 -18.93 -10.72
CA PRO A 165 6.67 -18.08 -9.92
C PRO A 165 6.08 -16.66 -9.73
N ASP A 166 5.48 -16.09 -10.77
CA ASP A 166 4.87 -14.75 -10.73
C ASP A 166 3.61 -14.73 -9.85
N GLN A 167 2.76 -15.75 -9.96
CA GLN A 167 1.59 -15.91 -9.09
C GLN A 167 2.00 -16.03 -7.63
N GLN A 168 3.01 -16.85 -7.32
CA GLN A 168 3.53 -16.95 -5.95
C GLN A 168 4.11 -15.63 -5.47
N LEU A 169 4.93 -14.94 -6.28
CA LEU A 169 5.52 -13.64 -5.94
C LEU A 169 4.46 -12.57 -5.66
N ILE A 170 3.37 -12.53 -6.45
CA ILE A 170 2.22 -11.63 -6.23
C ILE A 170 1.51 -11.96 -4.90
N ILE A 171 1.26 -13.24 -4.64
CA ILE A 171 0.58 -13.69 -3.42
C ILE A 171 1.42 -13.41 -2.17
N GLU A 172 2.72 -13.70 -2.19
CA GLU A 172 3.65 -13.43 -1.08
C GLU A 172 3.77 -11.93 -0.81
N MET A 173 3.88 -11.06 -1.84
CA MET A 173 3.88 -9.61 -1.68
C MET A 173 2.59 -9.11 -1.02
N ASN A 174 1.43 -9.56 -1.53
CA ASN A 174 0.13 -9.13 -1.04
C ASN A 174 -0.15 -9.61 0.39
N LEU A 175 0.24 -10.84 0.74
CA LEU A 175 0.20 -11.33 2.12
C LEU A 175 1.10 -10.49 3.03
N GLY A 176 2.30 -10.11 2.60
CA GLY A 176 3.17 -9.20 3.35
C GLY A 176 2.49 -7.87 3.71
N ILE A 177 1.81 -7.26 2.73
CA ILE A 177 1.06 -6.01 2.90
C ILE A 177 -0.13 -6.20 3.86
N ILE A 178 -0.87 -7.30 3.71
CA ILE A 178 -1.99 -7.66 4.59
C ILE A 178 -1.52 -7.85 6.04
N TYR A 179 -0.49 -8.67 6.28
CA TYR A 179 0.04 -8.90 7.62
C TYR A 179 0.61 -7.62 8.25
N PHE A 180 1.27 -6.75 7.47
CA PHE A 180 1.74 -5.46 7.98
C PHE A 180 0.57 -4.58 8.44
N ASN A 181 -0.50 -4.51 7.65
CA ASN A 181 -1.69 -3.70 7.95
C ASN A 181 -2.56 -4.29 9.08
N LEU A 182 -2.47 -5.60 9.34
CA LEU A 182 -3.02 -6.26 10.54
C LEU A 182 -2.16 -6.07 11.79
N GLY A 183 -0.91 -5.60 11.65
CA GLY A 183 0.07 -5.48 12.74
C GLY A 183 0.84 -6.78 13.05
N GLU A 184 0.72 -7.79 12.19
CA GLU A 184 1.32 -9.12 12.30
C GLU A 184 2.72 -9.10 11.68
N TYR A 185 3.58 -8.24 12.24
CA TYR A 185 4.81 -7.79 11.57
C TYR A 185 5.86 -8.87 11.34
N ASP A 186 5.95 -9.90 12.19
CA ASP A 186 6.91 -11.00 12.01
C ASP A 186 6.55 -11.86 10.78
N ASP A 187 5.27 -12.12 10.56
CA ASP A 187 4.74 -12.79 9.37
C ASP A 187 4.89 -11.90 8.13
N ALA A 188 4.59 -10.59 8.24
CA ALA A 188 4.84 -9.63 7.18
C ALA A 188 6.32 -9.65 6.71
N ALA A 189 7.26 -9.66 7.65
CA ALA A 189 8.68 -9.77 7.34
C ALA A 189 9.05 -11.13 6.70
N ALA A 190 8.42 -12.24 7.08
CA ALA A 190 8.65 -13.52 6.43
C ALA A 190 8.21 -13.51 4.96
N ARG A 191 7.03 -12.93 4.68
CA ARG A 191 6.47 -12.76 3.32
C ARG A 191 7.31 -11.84 2.44
N PHE A 192 7.64 -10.64 2.91
CA PHE A 192 8.53 -9.73 2.18
C PHE A 192 9.95 -10.29 1.99
N TYR A 193 10.45 -11.06 2.97
CA TYR A 193 11.73 -11.76 2.80
C TYR A 193 11.66 -12.81 1.69
N SER A 194 10.56 -13.55 1.56
CA SER A 194 10.31 -14.50 0.46
C SER A 194 10.44 -13.83 -0.92
N VAL A 195 9.73 -12.70 -1.12
CA VAL A 195 9.82 -11.90 -2.36
C VAL A 195 11.23 -11.33 -2.58
N SER A 196 11.97 -10.99 -1.52
CA SER A 196 13.37 -10.55 -1.63
C SER A 196 14.37 -11.67 -2.00
N LYS A 197 13.91 -12.94 -2.11
CA LYS A 197 14.76 -14.12 -2.37
C LYS A 197 14.53 -14.76 -3.74
N THR A 198 13.44 -14.45 -4.43
CA THR A 198 13.31 -14.72 -5.87
C THR A 198 14.22 -13.79 -6.66
N GLU A 199 14.96 -14.29 -7.66
CA GLU A 199 15.59 -13.45 -8.68
C GLU A 199 14.48 -12.93 -9.62
N PRO A 200 14.16 -11.63 -9.63
CA PRO A 200 12.97 -11.14 -10.32
C PRO A 200 13.32 -10.43 -11.64
N GLU A 201 12.53 -10.67 -12.69
CA GLU A 201 12.60 -9.87 -13.91
C GLU A 201 12.20 -8.40 -13.65
N ASN A 202 11.33 -8.17 -12.65
CA ASN A 202 10.86 -6.85 -12.26
C ASN A 202 11.61 -6.33 -11.01
N ILE A 203 12.58 -5.45 -11.23
CA ILE A 203 13.44 -4.88 -10.19
C ILE A 203 12.69 -4.01 -9.16
N PHE A 204 11.56 -3.42 -9.54
CA PHE A 204 10.80 -2.52 -8.66
C PHE A 204 10.09 -3.29 -7.53
N ILE A 205 9.59 -4.49 -7.82
CA ILE A 205 8.93 -5.36 -6.82
C ILE A 205 9.93 -5.79 -5.73
N HIS A 206 11.21 -5.99 -6.10
CA HIS A 206 12.27 -6.36 -5.15
C HIS A 206 12.65 -5.20 -4.23
N GLU A 207 12.89 -4.00 -4.79
CA GLU A 207 13.12 -2.78 -4.01
C GLU A 207 11.97 -2.52 -3.02
N GLN A 208 10.73 -2.66 -3.49
CA GLN A 208 9.51 -2.50 -2.70
C GLN A 208 9.39 -3.55 -1.57
N ALA A 209 9.71 -4.81 -1.84
CA ALA A 209 9.70 -5.87 -0.83
C ALA A 209 10.78 -5.63 0.24
N LEU A 210 11.99 -5.22 -0.15
CA LEU A 210 13.04 -4.83 0.79
C LEU A 210 12.63 -3.61 1.63
N TRP A 211 11.95 -2.63 1.04
CA TRP A 211 11.46 -1.44 1.74
C TRP A 211 10.47 -1.79 2.86
N TYR A 212 9.45 -2.62 2.56
CA TYR A 212 8.50 -3.06 3.58
C TYR A 212 9.09 -4.08 4.57
N LEU A 213 10.09 -4.87 4.16
CA LEU A 213 10.86 -5.73 5.06
C LEU A 213 11.64 -4.88 6.10
N ALA A 214 12.31 -3.81 5.66
CA ALA A 214 12.98 -2.87 6.55
C ALA A 214 11.99 -2.25 7.55
N HIS A 215 10.83 -1.78 7.09
CA HIS A 215 9.77 -1.26 7.96
C HIS A 215 9.16 -2.31 8.90
N SER A 216 9.07 -3.57 8.49
CA SER A 216 8.64 -4.67 9.36
C SER A 216 9.67 -4.91 10.46
N TYR A 217 10.97 -4.89 10.14
CA TYR A 217 12.05 -4.96 11.14
C TYR A 217 12.06 -3.75 12.09
N LEU A 218 11.70 -2.55 11.64
CA LEU A 218 11.51 -1.38 12.52
C LEU A 218 10.36 -1.59 13.51
N ARG A 219 9.20 -2.08 13.04
CA ARG A 219 8.04 -2.40 13.89
C ARG A 219 8.36 -3.45 14.95
N GLN A 220 9.22 -4.42 14.60
CA GLN A 220 9.74 -5.44 15.51
C GLN A 220 10.90 -4.95 16.41
N GLY A 221 11.31 -3.68 16.32
CA GLY A 221 12.45 -3.11 17.06
C GLY A 221 13.84 -3.60 16.63
N LYS A 222 13.94 -4.35 15.53
CA LYS A 222 15.16 -5.02 15.03
C LYS A 222 16.03 -4.06 14.21
N ALA A 223 16.39 -2.93 14.83
CA ALA A 223 17.04 -1.75 14.22
C ALA A 223 18.21 -2.05 13.27
N GLY A 224 19.13 -2.95 13.66
CA GLY A 224 20.27 -3.33 12.80
C GLY A 224 19.82 -3.96 11.49
N ARG A 225 18.90 -4.93 11.53
CA ARG A 225 18.36 -5.54 10.30
C ARG A 225 17.63 -4.52 9.43
N ALA A 226 16.83 -3.64 10.03
CA ALA A 226 16.15 -2.57 9.30
C ALA A 226 17.14 -1.64 8.57
N ARG A 227 18.27 -1.33 9.22
CA ARG A 227 19.35 -0.50 8.70
C ARG A 227 20.10 -1.18 7.56
N ASP A 228 20.38 -2.48 7.69
CA ASP A 228 21.05 -3.27 6.65
C ASP A 228 20.13 -3.51 5.45
N THR A 229 18.85 -3.85 5.66
CA THR A 229 17.87 -3.96 4.57
C THR A 229 17.59 -2.62 3.88
N ALA A 230 17.59 -1.50 4.61
CA ALA A 230 17.52 -0.17 3.99
C ALA A 230 18.78 0.17 3.16
N PHE A 231 19.95 -0.33 3.57
CA PHE A 231 21.17 -0.22 2.77
C PHE A 231 21.06 -1.00 1.46
N ASP A 232 20.43 -2.18 1.46
CA ASP A 232 20.10 -2.91 0.21
C ASP A 232 19.15 -2.09 -0.68
N VAL A 233 18.05 -1.53 -0.14
CA VAL A 233 17.11 -0.65 -0.88
C VAL A 233 17.85 0.52 -1.54
N TYR A 234 18.74 1.19 -0.80
CA TYR A 234 19.50 2.33 -1.33
C TYR A 234 20.32 1.96 -2.59
N HIS A 235 20.86 0.73 -2.66
CA HIS A 235 21.66 0.29 -3.81
C HIS A 235 20.84 -0.01 -5.07
N PHE A 236 19.52 -0.15 -4.97
CA PHE A 236 18.65 -0.23 -6.15
C PHE A 236 18.49 1.10 -6.90
N ASN A 237 18.77 2.25 -6.23
CA ASN A 237 18.65 3.59 -6.82
C ASN A 237 17.24 3.86 -7.44
N GLY A 238 16.19 3.25 -6.89
CA GLY A 238 14.82 3.28 -7.42
C GLY A 238 13.89 4.24 -6.67
N ARG A 239 12.64 3.82 -6.45
CA ARG A 239 11.55 4.61 -5.86
C ARG A 239 11.82 5.04 -4.42
N PHE A 240 12.58 4.27 -3.66
CA PHE A 240 12.72 4.41 -2.20
C PHE A 240 14.14 4.77 -1.76
N ALA A 241 15.06 5.05 -2.68
CA ALA A 241 16.48 5.20 -2.37
C ALA A 241 16.80 6.41 -1.45
N GLU A 242 16.15 7.56 -1.63
CA GLU A 242 16.39 8.74 -0.78
C GLU A 242 15.75 8.56 0.61
N GLU A 243 14.56 7.98 0.69
CA GLU A 243 13.89 7.62 1.94
C GLU A 243 14.72 6.59 2.72
N ALA A 244 15.27 5.58 2.04
CA ALA A 244 16.18 4.59 2.62
C ALA A 244 17.50 5.21 3.10
N LEU A 245 18.11 6.11 2.32
CA LEU A 245 19.31 6.85 2.72
C LEU A 245 19.07 7.69 3.99
N ASN A 246 17.90 8.30 4.11
CA ASN A 246 17.50 9.02 5.32
C ASN A 246 17.22 8.08 6.51
N LEU A 247 16.59 6.93 6.27
CA LEU A 247 16.36 5.91 7.30
C LEU A 247 17.69 5.33 7.84
N ILE A 248 18.67 5.05 6.99
CA ILE A 248 20.02 4.61 7.40
C ILE A 248 20.66 5.65 8.32
N ARG A 249 20.61 6.94 7.95
CA ARG A 249 21.16 8.05 8.77
C ARG A 249 20.51 8.12 10.15
N GLU A 250 19.18 7.96 10.24
CA GLU A 250 18.47 7.93 11.52
C GLU A 250 18.86 6.73 12.38
N LEU A 251 18.94 5.54 11.77
CA LEU A 251 19.31 4.30 12.48
C LEU A 251 20.78 4.29 12.92
N ASP A 252 21.72 4.85 12.14
CA ASP A 252 23.11 5.01 12.56
C ASP A 252 23.22 5.90 13.81
N ARG A 253 22.46 7.01 13.88
CA ARG A 253 22.40 7.87 15.09
C ARG A 253 21.78 7.18 16.30
N PHE A 254 20.85 6.24 16.09
CA PHE A 254 20.26 5.43 17.15
C PHE A 254 21.23 4.34 17.65
N LEU A 255 21.88 3.61 16.73
CA LEU A 255 22.76 2.49 17.04
C LEU A 255 24.02 2.94 17.78
N VAL A 256 24.69 4.00 17.31
CA VAL A 256 25.90 4.60 17.95
C VAL A 256 25.63 5.10 19.38
N LYS A 257 24.36 5.20 19.80
CA LYS A 257 23.96 5.63 21.15
C LYS A 257 23.62 4.50 22.12
N LYS A 258 23.79 3.25 21.68
CA LYS A 258 23.46 2.04 22.44
C LYS A 258 24.70 1.30 22.98
N ASP A 259 25.86 1.58 22.40
CA ASP A 259 27.17 1.07 22.77
C ASP A 259 27.89 1.98 23.79
#